data_AF-A0A534ZEH7-F1
#
_entry.id   AF-A0A534ZEH7-F1
#
_cell.length_a   1.000
_cell.length_b   1.000
_cell.length_c   1.000
_cell.angle_alpha   90.00
_cell.angle_beta   90.00
_cell.angle_gamma   90.00
#
_symmetry.space_group_name_H-M   'P 1'
#
loop_
_entity.id
_entity.type
_entity.pdbx_description
1 polymer ?
#
loop_
_entity_poly.entity_id
_entity_poly.type
_entity_poly.pdbx_seq_one_letter_code
_entity_poly.pdbx_strand_id
1 'polypeptide(L)'
;MTTELEVGLYIFMLAGFLGYHIITRVPPLLHTPLMSATNAIAAISLVGSLVVAGSDYSQVPNGWVCTLLGFAAVTCSSTNAFGGFLITDRMLRMFKTAEERARGTRRPVELQAFAFVVAVVAAVAGILWATKPAGMAMGEWLHEHVAPEALRYCYILSAGMFVLGLKGLSSPKWARAGMSLAAFGMLVAVVGTLFHPHIVTYRWIALGFAIGAVIGGTMGLRIPMTAVPQRTALSHSLGALAACLVGVSEYFRYQGELARVTLTALDFEVVVGGLTFTGSLIAAAKLQELLRGRPITYRGQNVLSLSLLSVIVASGVYLVVTQAATVFFYVMVGLAFVFGLLLVIPIGAADMPVVIALLNSYGGLADAAMGFVLMNKIQIITGSLDGTSGFLLALLMCRAMNRSAVNVLFGAFGRVSDEAVAAAAEAKGTVRSIAPEETAV
;
A
#
# COMPACT_ATOMS: atom_id res chain seq x y z
N MET A 1 -27.39 -7.97 -8.60
CA MET A 1 -26.17 -7.45 -7.96
C MET A 1 -26.01 -8.00 -6.54
N THR A 2 -25.75 -9.30 -6.34
CA THR A 2 -25.72 -9.85 -4.97
C THR A 2 -24.56 -10.80 -4.68
N THR A 3 -24.24 -11.80 -5.51
CA THR A 3 -23.25 -12.82 -5.13
C THR A 3 -21.79 -12.35 -5.10
N GLU A 4 -21.28 -11.68 -6.15
CA GLU A 4 -19.84 -11.31 -6.17
C GLU A 4 -19.49 -10.19 -5.19
N LEU A 5 -20.37 -9.21 -4.98
CA LEU A 5 -20.17 -8.16 -3.97
C LEU A 5 -20.26 -8.75 -2.55
N GLU A 6 -21.20 -9.64 -2.31
CA GLU A 6 -21.31 -10.37 -1.03
C GLU A 6 -20.05 -11.20 -0.76
N VAL A 7 -19.57 -11.95 -1.75
CA VAL A 7 -18.30 -12.69 -1.66
C VAL A 7 -17.13 -11.73 -1.39
N GLY A 8 -17.09 -10.58 -2.07
CA GLY A 8 -16.10 -9.53 -1.81
C GLY A 8 -16.13 -9.02 -0.37
N LEU A 9 -17.32 -8.82 0.21
CA LEU A 9 -17.49 -8.41 1.60
C LEU A 9 -17.03 -9.49 2.59
N TYR A 10 -17.36 -10.77 2.35
CA TYR A 10 -16.84 -11.87 3.16
C TYR A 10 -15.31 -11.91 3.12
N ILE A 11 -14.73 -11.80 1.94
CA ILE A 11 -13.28 -11.78 1.74
C ILE A 11 -12.67 -10.59 2.48
N PHE A 12 -13.23 -9.39 2.33
CA PHE A 12 -12.77 -8.17 3.01
C PHE A 12 -12.77 -8.34 4.53
N MET A 13 -13.87 -8.83 5.11
CA MET A 13 -13.99 -9.04 6.56
C MET A 13 -12.98 -10.08 7.06
N LEU A 14 -12.93 -11.25 6.41
CA LEU A 14 -12.04 -12.35 6.83
C LEU A 14 -10.56 -11.97 6.71
N ALA A 15 -10.17 -11.29 5.63
CA ALA A 15 -8.80 -10.80 5.45
C ALA A 15 -8.43 -9.74 6.50
N GLY A 16 -9.37 -8.88 6.88
CA GLY A 16 -9.16 -7.88 7.94
C GLY A 16 -8.96 -8.51 9.32
N PHE A 17 -9.77 -9.51 9.69
CA PHE A 17 -9.58 -10.27 10.92
C PHE A 17 -8.28 -11.06 10.95
N LEU A 18 -7.87 -11.59 9.80
CA LEU A 18 -6.58 -12.25 9.63
C LEU A 18 -5.43 -11.27 9.84
N GLY A 19 -5.50 -10.08 9.23
CA GLY A 19 -4.55 -8.98 9.45
C GLY A 19 -4.39 -8.65 10.94
N TYR A 20 -5.51 -8.51 11.65
CA TYR A 20 -5.51 -8.29 13.10
C TYR A 20 -4.73 -9.37 13.88
N HIS A 21 -4.96 -10.64 13.59
CA HIS A 21 -4.30 -11.74 14.28
C HIS A 21 -2.82 -11.88 13.95
N ILE A 22 -2.41 -11.49 12.74
CA ILE A 22 -1.00 -11.57 12.33
C ILE A 22 -0.20 -10.44 12.97
N ILE A 23 -0.70 -9.20 12.93
CA ILE A 23 0.05 -8.02 13.39
C ILE A 23 0.18 -7.96 14.91
N THR A 24 -0.84 -8.37 15.65
CA THR A 24 -0.80 -8.39 17.13
C THR A 24 0.30 -9.28 17.70
N ARG A 25 0.88 -10.18 16.89
CA ARG A 25 1.98 -11.07 17.27
C ARG A 25 3.36 -10.56 16.84
N VAL A 26 3.45 -9.40 16.19
CA VAL A 26 4.74 -8.85 15.72
C VAL A 26 5.44 -8.16 16.90
N PRO A 27 6.71 -8.49 17.18
CA PRO A 27 7.45 -7.85 18.26
C PRO A 27 7.78 -6.38 17.93
N PRO A 28 7.89 -5.48 18.93
CA PRO A 28 8.17 -4.05 18.70
C PRO A 28 9.41 -3.75 17.86
N LEU A 29 10.45 -4.58 17.98
CA LEU A 29 11.67 -4.48 17.21
C LEU A 29 11.49 -4.67 15.69
N LEU A 30 10.36 -5.25 15.26
CA LEU A 30 10.00 -5.44 13.86
C LEU A 30 8.90 -4.47 13.38
N HIS A 31 8.46 -3.49 14.19
CA HIS A 31 7.43 -2.53 13.77
C HIS A 31 7.85 -1.71 12.54
N THR A 32 9.09 -1.20 12.48
CA THR A 32 9.55 -0.43 11.31
C THR A 32 9.73 -1.32 10.07
N PRO A 33 10.37 -2.51 10.15
CA PRO A 33 10.36 -3.45 9.03
C PRO A 33 8.94 -3.86 8.59
N LEU A 34 8.02 -4.04 9.53
CA LEU A 34 6.63 -4.36 9.23
C LEU A 34 5.96 -3.24 8.43
N MET A 35 6.09 -1.98 8.87
CA MET A 35 5.59 -0.82 8.11
C MET A 35 6.14 -0.78 6.68
N SER A 36 7.44 -1.08 6.51
CA SER A 36 8.05 -1.15 5.17
C SER A 36 7.50 -2.32 4.35
N ALA A 37 7.31 -3.49 4.98
CA ALA A 37 6.78 -4.68 4.34
C ALA A 37 5.32 -4.50 3.88
N THR A 38 4.48 -3.93 4.74
CA THR A 38 3.07 -3.69 4.45
C THR A 38 2.95 -2.67 3.31
N ASN A 39 3.77 -1.61 3.30
CA ASN A 39 3.88 -0.70 2.16
C ASN A 39 4.32 -1.40 0.86
N ALA A 40 5.26 -2.35 0.92
CA ALA A 40 5.69 -3.11 -0.25
C ALA A 40 4.54 -4.00 -0.80
N ILE A 41 3.72 -4.56 0.09
CA ILE A 41 2.54 -5.35 -0.28
C ILE A 41 1.42 -4.45 -0.83
N ALA A 42 1.24 -3.24 -0.30
CA ALA A 42 0.32 -2.22 -0.84
C ALA A 42 0.66 -1.78 -2.27
N ALA A 43 1.84 -2.13 -2.79
CA ALA A 43 2.10 -2.02 -4.22
C ALA A 43 1.26 -3.01 -5.07
N ILE A 44 0.32 -3.75 -4.47
CA ILE A 44 -0.67 -4.58 -5.18
C ILE A 44 -1.63 -3.76 -6.05
N SER A 45 -1.73 -2.44 -5.82
CA SER A 45 -2.29 -1.47 -6.78
C SER A 45 -1.71 -1.63 -8.19
N LEU A 46 -0.50 -2.21 -8.33
CA LEU A 46 0.12 -2.52 -9.61
C LEU A 46 -0.77 -3.44 -10.44
N VAL A 47 -1.42 -4.44 -9.82
CA VAL A 47 -2.33 -5.35 -10.51
C VAL A 47 -3.47 -4.58 -11.20
N GLY A 48 -4.15 -3.69 -10.49
CA GLY A 48 -5.20 -2.83 -11.08
C GLY A 48 -4.64 -1.88 -12.13
N SER A 49 -3.47 -1.30 -11.87
CA SER A 49 -2.78 -0.42 -12.81
C SER A 49 -2.44 -1.11 -14.14
N LEU A 50 -2.02 -2.38 -14.10
CA LEU A 50 -1.73 -3.18 -15.30
C LEU A 50 -2.99 -3.40 -16.14
N VAL A 51 -4.11 -3.75 -15.49
CA VAL A 51 -5.39 -3.94 -16.18
C VAL A 51 -5.84 -2.65 -16.86
N VAL A 52 -5.76 -1.52 -16.16
CA VAL A 52 -6.10 -0.20 -16.71
C VAL A 52 -5.16 0.17 -17.86
N ALA A 53 -3.84 0.13 -17.66
CA ALA A 53 -2.87 0.52 -18.69
C ALA A 53 -2.92 -0.35 -19.96
N GLY A 54 -3.35 -1.61 -19.83
CA GLY A 54 -3.45 -2.57 -20.92
C GLY A 54 -4.81 -2.63 -21.61
N SER A 55 -5.84 -2.00 -21.05
CA SER A 55 -7.21 -2.05 -21.59
C SER A 55 -7.35 -1.31 -22.92
N ASP A 56 -8.29 -1.78 -23.76
CA ASP A 56 -8.68 -1.04 -24.97
C ASP A 56 -9.69 0.05 -24.63
N TYR A 57 -9.34 1.28 -25.01
CA TYR A 57 -10.15 2.47 -24.82
C TYR A 57 -10.57 3.11 -26.15
N SER A 58 -10.47 2.38 -27.27
CA SER A 58 -10.82 2.85 -28.62
C SER A 58 -12.25 3.39 -28.72
N GLN A 59 -13.18 2.81 -27.96
CA GLN A 59 -14.60 3.18 -27.91
C GLN A 59 -14.93 4.25 -26.85
N VAL A 60 -13.95 4.66 -26.03
CA VAL A 60 -14.16 5.66 -24.98
C VAL A 60 -13.79 7.05 -25.53
N PRO A 61 -14.67 8.06 -25.45
CA PRO A 61 -14.32 9.43 -25.83
C PRO A 61 -13.08 9.90 -25.06
N ASN A 62 -12.05 10.39 -25.78
CA ASN A 62 -10.76 10.75 -25.19
C ASN A 62 -10.08 9.61 -24.39
N GLY A 63 -10.29 8.35 -24.77
CA GLY A 63 -9.74 7.16 -24.09
C GLY A 63 -8.21 7.11 -23.95
N TRP A 64 -7.49 7.97 -24.68
CA TRP A 64 -6.05 8.18 -24.47
C TRP A 64 -5.72 8.68 -23.05
N VAL A 65 -6.67 9.38 -22.39
CA VAL A 65 -6.52 9.82 -20.99
C VAL A 65 -6.46 8.62 -20.05
N CYS A 66 -7.34 7.62 -20.20
CA CYS A 66 -7.29 6.38 -19.42
C CYS A 66 -5.96 5.65 -19.60
N THR A 67 -5.46 5.59 -20.84
CA THR A 67 -4.16 4.98 -21.14
C THR A 67 -3.01 5.70 -20.43
N LEU A 68 -3.03 7.04 -20.43
CA LEU A 68 -2.03 7.87 -19.76
C LEU A 68 -2.08 7.71 -18.23
N LEU A 69 -3.28 7.72 -17.65
CA LEU A 69 -3.51 7.51 -16.21
C LEU A 69 -3.04 6.12 -15.80
N GLY A 70 -3.38 5.08 -16.57
CA GLY A 70 -2.90 3.71 -16.37
C GLY A 70 -1.37 3.61 -16.45
N PHE A 71 -0.75 4.21 -17.45
CA PHE A 71 0.72 4.27 -17.58
C PHE A 71 1.38 4.93 -16.36
N ALA A 72 0.84 6.07 -15.92
CA ALA A 72 1.32 6.76 -14.73
C ALA A 72 1.13 5.91 -13.45
N ALA A 73 -0.02 5.24 -13.32
CA ALA A 73 -0.32 4.35 -12.20
C ALA A 73 0.64 3.15 -12.15
N VAL A 74 0.91 2.50 -13.30
CA VAL A 74 1.89 1.39 -13.39
C VAL A 74 3.28 1.88 -12.98
N THR A 75 3.69 3.06 -13.43
CA THR A 75 4.99 3.64 -13.08
C THR A 75 5.10 3.91 -11.58
N CYS A 76 4.07 4.53 -11.00
CA CYS A 76 4.02 4.86 -9.58
C CYS A 76 3.99 3.60 -8.71
N SER A 77 3.12 2.64 -9.03
CA SER A 77 3.00 1.41 -8.26
C SER A 77 4.22 0.49 -8.40
N SER A 78 4.82 0.41 -9.59
CA SER A 78 6.10 -0.31 -9.78
C SER A 78 7.23 0.33 -8.98
N THR A 79 7.30 1.67 -8.93
CA THR A 79 8.26 2.38 -8.08
C THR A 79 8.08 2.01 -6.61
N ASN A 80 6.82 1.93 -6.14
CA ASN A 80 6.52 1.52 -4.77
C ASN A 80 6.89 0.05 -4.52
N ALA A 81 6.58 -0.86 -5.44
CA ALA A 81 6.89 -2.29 -5.30
C ALA A 81 8.40 -2.50 -5.14
N PHE A 82 9.19 -2.09 -6.14
CA PHE A 82 10.63 -2.31 -6.13
C PHE A 82 11.31 -1.57 -4.97
N GLY A 83 10.92 -0.32 -4.71
CA GLY A 83 11.43 0.46 -3.59
C GLY A 83 11.13 -0.20 -2.24
N GLY A 84 9.86 -0.55 -2.01
CA GLY A 84 9.37 -1.18 -0.79
C GLY A 84 10.10 -2.49 -0.49
N PHE A 85 10.02 -3.47 -1.40
CA PHE A 85 10.61 -4.79 -1.17
C PHE A 85 12.12 -4.73 -0.93
N LEU A 86 12.86 -3.87 -1.66
CA LEU A 86 14.31 -3.72 -1.48
C LEU A 86 14.68 -3.04 -0.16
N ILE A 87 13.94 -1.99 0.23
CA ILE A 87 14.15 -1.33 1.53
C ILE A 87 13.89 -2.32 2.65
N THR A 88 12.79 -3.08 2.59
CA THR A 88 12.46 -4.04 3.64
C THR A 88 13.51 -5.15 3.76
N ASP A 89 13.98 -5.73 2.65
CA ASP A 89 15.04 -6.75 2.70
C ASP A 89 16.34 -6.18 3.31
N ARG A 90 16.70 -4.93 2.98
CA ARG A 90 17.87 -4.26 3.57
C ARG A 90 17.72 -4.04 5.07
N MET A 91 16.54 -3.66 5.55
CA MET A 91 16.26 -3.57 6.99
C MET A 91 16.40 -4.92 7.67
N LEU A 92 15.81 -5.97 7.09
CA LEU A 92 15.82 -7.30 7.67
C LEU A 92 17.21 -7.96 7.67
N ARG A 93 18.10 -7.57 6.76
CA ARG A 93 19.53 -7.96 6.76
C ARG A 93 20.29 -7.52 8.01
N MET A 94 19.82 -6.48 8.70
CA MET A 94 20.47 -5.96 9.92
C MET A 94 20.26 -6.86 11.14
N PHE A 95 19.21 -7.70 11.14
CA PHE A 95 18.90 -8.63 12.24
C PHE A 95 19.71 -9.94 12.20
N LYS A 96 20.64 -10.10 11.25
CA LYS A 96 21.51 -11.28 11.20
C LYS A 96 22.51 -11.29 12.35
N THR A 97 22.63 -12.43 13.01
CA THR A 97 23.73 -12.67 13.97
C THR A 97 25.06 -12.87 13.25
N ALA A 98 26.19 -12.61 13.94
CA ALA A 98 27.52 -12.78 13.39
C ALA A 98 27.79 -14.25 12.96
N GLU A 99 27.27 -15.22 13.71
CA GLU A 99 27.36 -16.65 13.36
C GLU A 99 26.56 -17.02 12.10
N GLU A 100 25.38 -16.42 11.89
CA GLU A 100 24.59 -16.63 10.67
C GLU A 100 25.25 -16.03 9.42
N ARG A 101 26.04 -14.96 9.58
CA ARG A 101 26.92 -14.45 8.51
C ARG A 101 28.08 -15.42 8.23
N ALA A 102 28.66 -16.02 9.28
CA ALA A 102 29.81 -16.91 9.17
C ALA A 102 29.48 -18.32 8.65
N ARG A 103 28.29 -18.86 8.95
CA ARG A 103 27.94 -20.25 8.58
C ARG A 103 27.63 -20.48 7.11
N GLY A 104 27.35 -19.44 6.30
CA GLY A 104 27.24 -19.52 4.84
C GLY A 104 26.26 -20.54 4.22
N THR A 105 25.57 -21.38 4.99
CA THR A 105 24.91 -22.58 4.49
C THR A 105 23.66 -22.93 5.30
N ARG A 106 22.51 -22.48 4.79
CA ARG A 106 21.30 -23.29 4.69
C ARG A 106 20.74 -22.97 3.31
N ARG A 107 20.30 -23.97 2.52
CA ARG A 107 19.50 -23.67 1.32
C ARG A 107 18.42 -22.68 1.79
N PRO A 108 18.38 -21.45 1.27
CA PRO A 108 17.49 -20.49 1.87
C PRO A 108 16.08 -21.07 1.72
N VAL A 109 15.27 -20.98 2.76
CA VAL A 109 13.86 -21.39 2.71
C VAL A 109 13.18 -20.76 1.48
N GLU A 110 13.68 -19.60 1.07
CA GLU A 110 13.40 -18.89 -0.17
C GLU A 110 13.63 -19.75 -1.42
N LEU A 111 14.75 -20.46 -1.53
CA LEU A 111 15.05 -21.37 -2.65
C LEU A 111 14.15 -22.61 -2.64
N GLN A 112 13.76 -23.10 -1.45
CA GLN A 112 12.86 -24.26 -1.32
C GLN A 112 11.41 -23.90 -1.63
N ALA A 113 10.94 -22.75 -1.14
CA ALA A 113 9.63 -22.20 -1.48
C ALA A 113 9.56 -21.84 -2.97
N PHE A 114 10.63 -21.22 -3.50
CA PHE A 114 10.78 -20.96 -4.92
C PHE A 114 10.77 -22.25 -5.73
N ALA A 115 11.57 -23.25 -5.36
CA ALA A 115 11.60 -24.53 -6.04
C ALA A 115 10.25 -25.27 -5.97
N PHE A 116 9.53 -25.17 -4.85
CA PHE A 116 8.19 -25.75 -4.70
C PHE A 116 7.19 -25.08 -5.65
N VAL A 117 7.16 -23.74 -5.69
CA VAL A 117 6.25 -23.06 -6.62
C VAL A 117 6.66 -23.28 -8.07
N VAL A 118 7.95 -23.21 -8.40
CA VAL A 118 8.44 -23.53 -9.75
C VAL A 118 8.07 -24.96 -10.13
N ALA A 119 8.17 -25.92 -9.20
CA ALA A 119 7.75 -27.30 -9.44
C ALA A 119 6.24 -27.41 -9.65
N VAL A 120 5.41 -26.68 -8.89
CA VAL A 120 3.96 -26.63 -9.09
C VAL A 120 3.61 -26.00 -10.44
N VAL A 121 4.22 -24.87 -10.79
CA VAL A 121 4.03 -24.20 -12.09
C VAL A 121 4.48 -25.09 -13.24
N ALA A 122 5.63 -25.76 -13.11
CA ALA A 122 6.13 -26.70 -14.11
C ALA A 122 5.25 -27.94 -14.24
N ALA A 123 4.72 -28.46 -13.12
CA ALA A 123 3.78 -29.58 -13.12
C ALA A 123 2.46 -29.20 -13.82
N VAL A 124 1.92 -28.02 -13.52
CA VAL A 124 0.73 -27.48 -14.19
C VAL A 124 1.02 -27.28 -15.68
N ALA A 125 2.13 -26.64 -16.05
CA ALA A 125 2.52 -26.46 -17.44
C ALA A 125 2.73 -27.79 -18.18
N GLY A 126 3.25 -28.82 -17.50
CA GLY A 126 3.40 -30.18 -18.04
C GLY A 126 2.06 -30.87 -18.27
N ILE A 127 1.13 -30.77 -17.32
CA ILE A 127 -0.25 -31.28 -17.46
C ILE A 127 -0.93 -30.60 -18.65
N LEU A 128 -0.79 -29.28 -18.73
CA LEU A 128 -1.34 -28.45 -19.80
C LEU A 128 -0.76 -28.80 -21.18
N TRP A 129 0.54 -29.05 -21.26
CA TRP A 129 1.16 -29.52 -22.50
C TRP A 129 0.65 -30.92 -22.90
N ALA A 130 0.39 -31.80 -21.93
CA ALA A 130 -0.10 -33.15 -22.17
C ALA A 130 -1.59 -33.21 -22.55
N THR A 131 -2.42 -32.28 -22.07
CA THR A 131 -3.86 -32.24 -22.35
C THR A 131 -4.22 -31.41 -23.59
N LYS A 132 -3.23 -30.76 -24.20
CA LYS A 132 -3.38 -30.00 -25.42
C LYS A 132 -3.82 -30.89 -26.61
N PRO A 133 -4.89 -30.53 -27.33
CA PRO A 133 -5.30 -31.20 -28.56
C PRO A 133 -4.22 -31.11 -29.65
N ALA A 134 -4.01 -32.21 -30.37
CA ALA A 134 -3.12 -32.24 -31.52
C ALA A 134 -3.67 -31.34 -32.65
N GLY A 135 -2.90 -30.32 -33.05
CA GLY A 135 -3.23 -29.41 -34.16
C GLY A 135 -3.42 -27.93 -33.79
N MET A 136 -3.62 -27.59 -32.52
CA MET A 136 -3.71 -26.20 -32.06
C MET A 136 -2.32 -25.62 -31.78
N ALA A 137 -2.08 -24.30 -31.91
CA ALA A 137 -0.84 -23.68 -31.45
C ALA A 137 -0.81 -23.58 -29.91
N MET A 138 0.36 -23.59 -29.27
CA MET A 138 0.43 -23.56 -27.79
C MET A 138 -0.08 -22.22 -27.24
N GLY A 139 0.20 -21.13 -27.96
CA GLY A 139 -0.28 -19.79 -27.62
C GLY A 139 -1.81 -19.71 -27.63
N GLU A 140 -2.47 -20.21 -28.68
CA GLU A 140 -3.94 -20.19 -28.79
C GLU A 140 -4.60 -21.02 -27.70
N TRP A 141 -4.10 -22.24 -27.47
CA TRP A 141 -4.67 -23.14 -26.46
C TRP A 141 -4.48 -22.60 -25.02
N LEU A 142 -3.31 -22.02 -24.72
CA LEU A 142 -3.08 -21.34 -23.44
C LEU A 142 -4.01 -20.14 -23.26
N HIS A 143 -4.25 -19.37 -24.32
CA HIS A 143 -5.10 -18.18 -24.24
C HIS A 143 -6.58 -18.52 -24.02
N GLU A 144 -7.04 -19.63 -24.59
CA GLU A 144 -8.44 -20.04 -24.56
C GLU A 144 -8.79 -20.90 -23.33
N HIS A 145 -7.88 -21.77 -22.88
CA HIS A 145 -8.14 -22.74 -21.80
C HIS A 145 -7.43 -22.43 -20.48
N VAL A 146 -6.31 -21.69 -20.51
CA VAL A 146 -5.43 -21.53 -19.35
C VAL A 146 -5.46 -20.12 -18.79
N ALA A 147 -5.52 -19.08 -19.62
CA ALA A 147 -5.44 -17.70 -19.18
C ALA A 147 -6.47 -17.29 -18.09
N PRO A 148 -7.77 -17.67 -18.15
CA PRO A 148 -8.74 -17.26 -17.13
C PRO A 148 -8.54 -17.97 -15.79
N GLU A 149 -8.22 -19.26 -15.83
CA GLU A 149 -8.01 -20.07 -14.62
C GLU A 149 -6.62 -19.84 -14.02
N ALA A 150 -5.59 -19.60 -14.85
CA ALA A 150 -4.25 -19.25 -14.40
C ALA A 150 -4.26 -17.95 -13.58
N LEU A 151 -4.97 -16.91 -14.03
CA LEU A 151 -5.14 -15.67 -13.26
C LEU A 151 -5.69 -15.96 -11.86
N ARG A 152 -6.77 -16.75 -11.78
CA ARG A 152 -7.43 -17.10 -10.51
C ARG A 152 -6.49 -17.86 -9.58
N TYR A 153 -5.81 -18.90 -10.07
CA TYR A 153 -4.88 -19.68 -9.26
C TYR A 153 -3.64 -18.89 -8.85
N CYS A 154 -3.11 -18.03 -9.73
CA CYS A 154 -2.03 -17.10 -9.39
C CYS A 154 -2.45 -16.18 -8.25
N TYR A 155 -3.66 -15.60 -8.30
CA TYR A 155 -4.17 -14.75 -7.22
C TYR A 155 -4.37 -15.51 -5.90
N ILE A 156 -4.91 -16.73 -5.93
CA ILE A 156 -5.04 -17.57 -4.72
C ILE A 156 -3.65 -17.87 -4.12
N LEU A 157 -2.69 -18.24 -4.96
CA LEU A 157 -1.33 -18.54 -4.54
C LEU A 157 -0.67 -17.28 -3.95
N SER A 158 -0.74 -16.15 -4.65
CA SER A 158 -0.23 -14.85 -4.19
C SER A 158 -0.84 -14.42 -2.86
N ALA A 159 -2.16 -14.56 -2.68
CA ALA A 159 -2.83 -14.26 -1.41
C ALA A 159 -2.25 -15.07 -0.25
N GLY A 160 -2.10 -16.39 -0.44
CA GLY A 160 -1.47 -17.26 0.55
C GLY A 160 -0.04 -16.84 0.87
N MET A 161 0.73 -16.45 -0.15
CA MET A 161 2.12 -16.00 0.01
C MET A 161 2.24 -14.65 0.72
N PHE A 162 1.33 -13.70 0.49
CA PHE A 162 1.29 -12.43 1.24
C PHE A 162 0.96 -12.66 2.72
N VAL A 163 -0.04 -13.51 3.01
CA VAL A 163 -0.42 -13.88 4.37
C VAL A 163 0.75 -14.55 5.11
N LEU A 164 1.37 -15.54 4.48
CA LEU A 164 2.54 -16.22 5.06
C LEU A 164 3.75 -15.30 5.17
N GLY A 165 3.90 -14.35 4.24
CA GLY A 165 4.97 -13.37 4.26
C GLY A 165 4.89 -12.46 5.48
N LEU A 166 3.70 -11.90 5.76
CA LEU A 166 3.46 -11.10 6.95
C LEU A 166 3.54 -11.91 8.24
N LYS A 167 3.03 -13.14 8.23
CA LYS A 167 3.20 -14.07 9.37
C LYS A 167 4.68 -14.33 9.67
N GLY A 168 5.54 -14.35 8.64
CA GLY A 168 6.98 -14.44 8.81
C GLY A 168 7.56 -13.31 9.67
N LEU A 169 6.98 -12.10 9.59
CA LEU A 169 7.40 -10.94 10.38
C LEU A 169 7.01 -11.03 11.87
N SER A 170 6.23 -12.03 12.28
CA SER A 170 5.99 -12.29 13.71
C SER A 170 7.21 -12.84 14.44
N SER A 171 8.29 -13.20 13.73
CA SER A 171 9.53 -13.68 14.33
C SER A 171 10.76 -13.17 13.58
N PRO A 172 11.79 -12.61 14.25
CA PRO A 172 13.01 -12.14 13.59
C PRO A 172 13.72 -13.21 12.77
N LYS A 173 13.64 -14.46 13.22
CA LYS A 173 14.20 -15.64 12.54
C LYS A 173 13.56 -15.89 11.16
N TRP A 174 12.25 -15.65 11.04
CA TRP A 174 11.47 -15.94 9.82
C TRP A 174 11.18 -14.71 8.98
N ALA A 175 11.41 -13.51 9.52
CA ALA A 175 11.06 -12.23 8.90
C ALA A 175 11.55 -12.11 7.45
N ARG A 176 12.79 -12.52 7.19
CA ARG A 176 13.38 -12.50 5.84
C ARG A 176 12.74 -13.47 4.87
N ALA A 177 12.60 -14.74 5.27
CA ALA A 177 11.99 -15.75 4.42
C ALA A 177 10.54 -15.37 4.11
N GLY A 178 9.83 -14.81 5.10
CA GLY A 178 8.50 -14.24 4.89
C GLY A 178 8.51 -13.10 3.87
N MET A 179 9.46 -12.16 3.97
CA MET A 179 9.56 -11.05 3.02
C MET A 179 9.83 -11.51 1.59
N SER A 180 10.74 -12.47 1.42
CA SER A 180 11.03 -13.07 0.11
C SER A 180 9.83 -13.83 -0.46
N LEU A 181 9.05 -14.48 0.41
CA LEU A 181 7.79 -15.13 0.03
C LEU A 181 6.75 -14.10 -0.45
N ALA A 182 6.62 -12.95 0.23
CA ALA A 182 5.73 -11.88 -0.21
C ALA A 182 6.18 -11.26 -1.54
N ALA A 183 7.49 -11.04 -1.74
CA ALA A 183 8.04 -10.54 -3.01
C ALA A 183 7.72 -11.48 -4.18
N PHE A 184 7.86 -12.79 -3.96
CA PHE A 184 7.47 -13.77 -4.96
C PHE A 184 5.96 -13.83 -5.16
N GLY A 185 5.16 -13.68 -4.10
CA GLY A 185 3.70 -13.53 -4.21
C GLY A 185 3.30 -12.35 -5.11
N MET A 186 3.98 -11.20 -4.97
CA MET A 186 3.82 -10.05 -5.86
C MET A 186 4.19 -10.39 -7.31
N LEU A 187 5.32 -11.07 -7.54
CA LEU A 187 5.71 -11.51 -8.88
C LEU A 187 4.64 -12.41 -9.53
N VAL A 188 4.13 -13.40 -8.79
CA VAL A 188 3.05 -14.30 -9.26
C VAL A 188 1.79 -13.52 -9.58
N ALA A 189 1.43 -12.52 -8.76
CA ALA A 189 0.26 -11.69 -9.00
C ALA A 189 0.42 -10.88 -10.29
N VAL A 190 1.56 -10.17 -10.44
CA VAL A 190 1.88 -9.38 -11.64
C VAL A 190 1.86 -10.25 -12.90
N VAL A 191 2.56 -11.39 -12.88
CA VAL A 191 2.61 -12.31 -14.03
C VAL A 191 1.21 -12.87 -14.34
N GLY A 192 0.45 -13.27 -13.32
CA GLY A 192 -0.93 -13.71 -13.48
C GLY A 192 -1.79 -12.64 -14.15
N THR A 193 -1.69 -11.40 -13.69
CA THR A 193 -2.42 -10.25 -14.25
C THR A 193 -2.10 -9.99 -15.71
N LEU A 194 -0.90 -10.29 -16.20
CA LEU A 194 -0.60 -10.14 -17.63
C LEU A 194 -1.49 -11.01 -18.53
N PHE A 195 -2.07 -12.10 -18.00
CA PHE A 195 -3.04 -12.94 -18.71
C PHE A 195 -4.49 -12.45 -18.56
N HIS A 196 -4.71 -11.28 -17.96
CA HIS A 196 -6.05 -10.74 -17.75
C HIS A 196 -6.74 -10.46 -19.11
N PRO A 197 -7.98 -10.94 -19.35
CA PRO A 197 -8.62 -10.85 -20.67
C PRO A 197 -8.81 -9.43 -21.22
N HIS A 198 -8.88 -8.43 -20.34
CA HIS A 198 -8.97 -7.02 -20.74
C HIS A 198 -7.64 -6.42 -21.20
N ILE A 199 -6.49 -7.07 -20.99
CA ILE A 199 -5.20 -6.53 -21.43
C ILE A 199 -4.98 -6.86 -22.90
N VAL A 200 -5.01 -5.82 -23.74
CA VAL A 200 -4.85 -5.92 -25.19
C VAL A 200 -3.50 -5.37 -25.64
N THR A 201 -2.96 -4.38 -24.92
CA THR A 201 -1.68 -3.73 -25.26
C THR A 201 -0.68 -3.79 -24.11
N TYR A 202 0.50 -4.39 -24.36
CA TYR A 202 1.57 -4.49 -23.35
C TYR A 202 2.57 -3.33 -23.39
N ARG A 203 2.54 -2.49 -24.42
CA ARG A 203 3.55 -1.43 -24.64
C ARG A 203 3.65 -0.45 -23.47
N TRP A 204 2.52 0.07 -23.01
CA TRP A 204 2.47 1.05 -21.93
C TRP A 204 2.74 0.41 -20.57
N ILE A 205 2.28 -0.83 -20.37
CA ILE A 205 2.63 -1.66 -19.22
C ILE A 205 4.15 -1.82 -19.11
N ALA A 206 4.80 -2.29 -20.17
CA ALA A 206 6.22 -2.59 -20.17
C ALA A 206 7.06 -1.32 -19.93
N LEU A 207 6.70 -0.21 -20.58
CA LEU A 207 7.41 1.06 -20.41
C LEU A 207 7.26 1.60 -18.97
N GLY A 208 6.03 1.65 -18.45
CA GLY A 208 5.77 2.16 -17.10
C GLY A 208 6.43 1.29 -16.03
N PHE A 209 6.34 -0.03 -16.18
CA PHE A 209 6.97 -0.99 -15.28
C PHE A 209 8.49 -0.85 -15.29
N ALA A 210 9.12 -0.73 -16.47
CA ALA A 210 10.56 -0.54 -16.59
C ALA A 210 11.03 0.76 -15.92
N ILE A 211 10.35 1.88 -16.18
CA ILE A 211 10.66 3.18 -15.55
C ILE A 211 10.51 3.07 -14.03
N GLY A 212 9.38 2.53 -13.55
CA GLY A 212 9.14 2.39 -12.14
C GLY A 212 10.11 1.43 -11.45
N ALA A 213 10.51 0.34 -12.10
CA ALA A 213 11.52 -0.58 -11.60
C ALA A 213 12.89 0.08 -11.46
N VAL A 214 13.29 0.91 -12.43
CA VAL A 214 14.56 1.66 -12.37
C VAL A 214 14.52 2.70 -11.24
N ILE A 215 13.45 3.49 -11.14
CA ILE A 215 13.33 4.53 -10.10
C ILE A 215 13.22 3.87 -8.71
N GLY A 216 12.31 2.91 -8.53
CA GLY A 216 12.10 2.20 -7.27
C GLY A 216 13.33 1.40 -6.86
N GLY A 217 13.96 0.71 -7.80
CA GLY A 217 15.18 -0.05 -7.58
C GLY A 217 16.35 0.82 -7.14
N THR A 218 16.59 1.93 -7.83
CA THR A 218 17.65 2.88 -7.46
C THR A 218 17.37 3.54 -6.11
N MET A 219 16.12 3.92 -5.84
CA MET A 219 15.69 4.43 -4.55
C MET A 219 15.94 3.41 -3.43
N GLY A 220 15.54 2.15 -3.62
CA GLY A 220 15.69 1.11 -2.60
C GLY A 220 17.14 0.73 -2.29
N LEU A 221 18.04 0.78 -3.28
CA LEU A 221 19.43 0.33 -3.14
C LEU A 221 20.39 1.42 -2.63
N ARG A 222 20.21 2.68 -3.04
CA ARG A 222 21.22 3.74 -2.83
C ARG A 222 21.08 4.50 -1.51
N ILE A 223 19.97 4.31 -0.79
CA ILE A 223 19.61 5.17 0.33
C ILE A 223 20.22 4.67 1.64
N PRO A 224 20.70 5.57 2.53
CA PRO A 224 21.21 5.19 3.84
C PRO A 224 20.09 4.66 4.75
N MET A 225 20.40 3.68 5.60
CA MET A 225 19.41 3.06 6.49
C MET A 225 18.81 4.02 7.53
N THR A 226 19.49 5.14 7.80
CA THR A 226 19.00 6.23 8.65
C THR A 226 17.85 7.01 8.03
N ALA A 227 17.73 7.00 6.70
CA ALA A 227 16.71 7.74 5.96
C ALA A 227 15.52 6.87 5.53
N VAL A 228 15.36 5.68 6.11
CA VAL A 228 14.30 4.73 5.73
C VAL A 228 12.89 5.27 5.98
N PRO A 229 12.56 5.94 7.10
CA PRO A 229 11.19 6.41 7.36
C PRO A 229 10.64 7.36 6.30
N GLN A 230 11.39 8.42 5.94
CA GLN A 230 10.99 9.36 4.90
C GLN A 230 10.85 8.72 3.52
N ARG A 231 11.65 7.69 3.23
CA ARG A 231 11.62 7.01 1.92
C ARG A 231 10.50 6.00 1.84
N THR A 232 10.17 5.36 2.95
CA THR A 232 8.96 4.55 3.07
C THR A 232 7.73 5.43 2.82
N ALA A 233 7.66 6.62 3.41
CA ALA A 233 6.59 7.58 3.15
C ALA A 233 6.52 8.03 1.68
N LEU A 234 7.66 8.34 1.04
CA LEU A 234 7.68 8.68 -0.40
C LEU A 234 7.23 7.51 -1.28
N SER A 235 7.75 6.30 -1.03
CA SER A 235 7.38 5.09 -1.77
C SER A 235 5.88 4.83 -1.67
N HIS A 236 5.35 4.90 -0.45
CA HIS A 236 3.94 4.74 -0.15
C HIS A 236 3.06 5.76 -0.87
N SER A 237 3.49 7.02 -0.93
CA SER A 237 2.75 8.06 -1.66
C SER A 237 2.49 7.67 -3.12
N LEU A 238 3.45 7.02 -3.78
CA LEU A 238 3.32 6.59 -5.16
C LEU A 238 2.34 5.42 -5.32
N GLY A 239 2.28 4.50 -4.35
CA GLY A 239 1.26 3.45 -4.31
C GLY A 239 -0.15 4.04 -4.19
N ALA A 240 -0.34 4.96 -3.25
CA ALA A 240 -1.63 5.64 -3.05
C ALA A 240 -2.05 6.51 -4.26
N LEU A 241 -1.08 7.17 -4.91
CA LEU A 241 -1.33 7.89 -6.16
C LEU A 241 -1.77 6.93 -7.27
N ALA A 242 -1.10 5.77 -7.41
CA ALA A 242 -1.51 4.78 -8.40
C ALA A 242 -2.95 4.33 -8.18
N ALA A 243 -3.37 4.14 -6.93
CA ALA A 243 -4.75 3.83 -6.62
C ALA A 243 -5.73 4.93 -7.02
N CYS A 244 -5.44 6.17 -6.64
CA CYS A 244 -6.24 7.32 -7.05
C CYS A 244 -6.35 7.43 -8.59
N LEU A 245 -5.24 7.25 -9.32
CA LEU A 245 -5.22 7.32 -10.79
C LEU A 245 -6.02 6.20 -11.46
N VAL A 246 -6.00 4.99 -10.89
CA VAL A 246 -6.81 3.85 -11.35
C VAL A 246 -8.30 4.17 -11.19
N GLY A 247 -8.74 4.62 -10.01
CA GLY A 247 -10.13 5.04 -9.80
C GLY A 247 -10.57 6.19 -10.71
N VAL A 248 -9.73 7.21 -10.92
CA VAL A 248 -10.02 8.30 -11.87
C VAL A 248 -10.13 7.77 -13.31
N SER A 249 -9.27 6.83 -13.70
CA SER A 249 -9.33 6.21 -15.02
C SER A 249 -10.61 5.39 -15.23
N GLU A 250 -11.03 4.62 -14.24
CA GLU A 250 -12.27 3.83 -14.33
C GLU A 250 -13.51 4.71 -14.31
N TYR A 251 -13.52 5.80 -13.53
CA TYR A 251 -14.60 6.80 -13.61
C TYR A 251 -14.70 7.39 -15.01
N PHE A 252 -13.58 7.75 -15.62
CA PHE A 252 -13.53 8.28 -16.98
C PHE A 252 -13.96 7.25 -18.03
N ARG A 253 -13.54 5.99 -17.87
CA ARG A 253 -13.90 4.87 -18.76
C ARG A 253 -15.41 4.69 -18.84
N TYR A 254 -16.09 4.69 -17.70
CA TYR A 254 -17.53 4.48 -17.60
C TYR A 254 -18.35 5.78 -17.61
N GLN A 255 -17.72 6.95 -17.72
CA GLN A 255 -18.38 8.26 -17.71
C GLN A 255 -19.31 8.46 -16.49
N GLY A 256 -18.96 7.85 -15.35
CA GLY A 256 -19.79 7.85 -14.14
C GLY A 256 -21.00 6.90 -14.16
N GLU A 257 -21.28 6.21 -15.26
CA GLU A 257 -22.36 5.22 -15.41
C GLU A 257 -22.01 3.87 -14.76
N LEU A 258 -21.65 3.91 -13.48
CA LEU A 258 -21.33 2.74 -12.66
C LEU A 258 -22.52 2.34 -11.81
N ALA A 259 -22.55 1.11 -11.33
CA ALA A 259 -23.53 0.76 -10.30
C ALA A 259 -23.26 1.58 -9.02
N ARG A 260 -24.32 2.03 -8.32
CA ARG A 260 -24.19 2.94 -7.15
C ARG A 260 -23.21 2.44 -6.09
N VAL A 261 -23.19 1.14 -5.83
CA VAL A 261 -22.26 0.51 -4.87
C VAL A 261 -20.82 0.61 -5.36
N THR A 262 -20.57 0.30 -6.63
CA THR A 262 -19.25 0.40 -7.27
C THR A 262 -18.77 1.85 -7.31
N LEU A 263 -19.66 2.80 -7.61
CA LEU A 263 -19.35 4.23 -7.59
C LEU A 263 -18.99 4.69 -6.16
N THR A 264 -19.69 4.19 -5.13
CA THR A 264 -19.35 4.50 -3.74
C THR A 264 -17.96 3.97 -3.36
N ALA A 265 -17.62 2.76 -3.81
CA ALA A 265 -16.27 2.20 -3.62
C ALA A 265 -15.21 3.02 -4.36
N LEU A 266 -15.49 3.46 -5.58
CA LEU A 266 -14.61 4.30 -6.38
C LEU A 266 -14.40 5.68 -5.73
N ASP A 267 -15.46 6.31 -5.24
CA ASP A 267 -15.37 7.59 -4.54
C ASP A 267 -14.46 7.47 -3.31
N PHE A 268 -14.63 6.38 -2.53
CA PHE A 268 -13.76 6.09 -1.39
C PHE A 268 -12.31 5.82 -1.82
N GLU A 269 -12.09 5.01 -2.85
CA GLU A 269 -10.75 4.72 -3.41
C GLU A 269 -10.01 6.01 -3.78
N VAL A 270 -10.65 6.88 -4.57
CA VAL A 270 -10.03 8.10 -5.10
C VAL A 270 -9.80 9.13 -4.00
N VAL A 271 -10.75 9.31 -3.08
CA VAL A 271 -10.60 10.22 -1.93
C VAL A 271 -9.47 9.75 -1.02
N VAL A 272 -9.50 8.48 -0.61
CA VAL A 272 -8.53 7.93 0.33
C VAL A 272 -7.15 7.81 -0.33
N GLY A 273 -7.06 7.40 -1.60
CA GLY A 273 -5.79 7.40 -2.34
C GLY A 273 -5.21 8.80 -2.51
N GLY A 274 -6.04 9.79 -2.87
CA GLY A 274 -5.64 11.18 -3.08
C GLY A 274 -5.11 11.85 -1.81
N LEU A 275 -5.85 11.75 -0.70
CA LEU A 275 -5.40 12.32 0.59
C LEU A 275 -4.17 11.58 1.13
N THR A 276 -4.04 10.29 0.84
CA THR A 276 -2.91 9.47 1.30
C THR A 276 -1.64 9.83 0.54
N PHE A 277 -1.74 10.07 -0.77
CA PHE A 277 -0.64 10.56 -1.59
C PHE A 277 -0.07 11.87 -1.02
N THR A 278 -0.90 12.91 -0.88
CA THR A 278 -0.42 14.22 -0.42
C THR A 278 -0.01 14.22 1.05
N GLY A 279 -0.73 13.50 1.91
CA GLY A 279 -0.35 13.33 3.31
C GLY A 279 1.03 12.68 3.46
N SER A 280 1.30 11.64 2.66
CA SER A 280 2.58 10.92 2.69
C SER A 280 3.73 11.77 2.17
N LEU A 281 3.49 12.65 1.18
CA LEU A 281 4.47 13.63 0.72
C LEU A 281 4.84 14.64 1.83
N ILE A 282 3.87 15.15 2.60
CA ILE A 282 4.16 16.04 3.72
C ILE A 282 4.93 15.32 4.82
N ALA A 283 4.57 14.08 5.14
CA ALA A 283 5.30 13.27 6.11
C ALA A 283 6.76 13.06 5.68
N ALA A 284 6.98 12.71 4.42
CA ALA A 284 8.31 12.59 3.85
C ALA A 284 9.10 13.91 3.90
N ALA A 285 8.49 15.02 3.50
CA ALA A 285 9.14 16.32 3.47
C ALA A 285 9.56 16.81 4.86
N LYS A 286 8.75 16.54 5.90
CA LYS A 286 9.12 16.85 7.30
C LYS A 286 10.27 15.99 7.81
N LEU A 287 10.26 14.69 7.49
CA LEU A 287 11.33 13.77 7.89
C LEU A 287 12.63 13.96 7.09
N GLN A 288 12.55 14.57 5.90
CA GLN A 288 13.73 15.05 5.16
C GLN A 288 14.18 16.45 5.55
N GLU A 289 13.50 17.06 6.53
CA GLU A 289 13.77 18.44 6.97
C GLU A 289 13.61 19.49 5.85
N LEU A 290 12.96 19.15 4.74
CA LEU A 290 12.52 20.10 3.71
C LEU A 290 11.43 21.03 4.27
N LEU A 291 10.61 20.50 5.18
CA LEU A 291 9.64 21.26 5.97
C LEU A 291 10.05 21.28 7.44
N ARG A 292 9.61 22.31 8.16
CA ARG A 292 9.83 22.42 9.62
C ARG A 292 9.22 21.22 10.33
N GLY A 293 9.99 20.58 11.20
CA GLY A 293 9.53 19.42 11.98
C GLY A 293 8.52 19.76 13.09
N ARG A 294 8.43 21.01 13.52
CA ARG A 294 7.41 21.46 14.48
C ARG A 294 6.00 21.50 13.84
N PRO A 295 4.94 21.19 14.59
CA PRO A 295 3.55 21.43 14.18
C PRO A 295 3.35 22.82 13.56
N ILE A 296 2.75 22.89 12.38
CA ILE A 296 2.37 24.15 11.73
C ILE A 296 0.85 24.26 11.86
N THR A 297 0.39 25.10 12.78
CA THR A 297 -1.04 25.33 13.06
C THR A 297 -1.47 26.72 12.63
N TYR A 298 -2.72 26.87 12.18
CA TYR A 298 -3.28 28.17 11.75
C TYR A 298 -4.69 28.40 12.33
N ARG A 299 -5.13 29.67 12.36
CA ARG A 299 -6.44 30.05 12.90
C ARG A 299 -7.56 29.48 12.02
N GLY A 300 -8.54 28.82 12.63
CA GLY A 300 -9.68 28.23 11.91
C GLY A 300 -9.40 26.87 11.24
N GLN A 301 -8.26 26.25 11.53
CA GLN A 301 -7.85 24.95 10.95
C GLN A 301 -8.92 23.86 11.05
N ASN A 302 -9.54 23.69 12.24
CA ASN A 302 -10.56 22.67 12.45
C ASN A 302 -11.79 22.92 11.58
N VAL A 303 -12.24 24.18 11.51
CA VAL A 303 -13.39 24.58 10.69
C VAL A 303 -13.09 24.30 9.22
N LEU A 304 -11.92 24.71 8.72
CA LEU A 304 -11.53 24.46 7.33
C LEU A 304 -11.42 22.97 7.02
N SER A 305 -10.80 22.19 7.91
CA SER A 305 -10.60 20.75 7.69
C SER A 305 -11.94 20.00 7.71
N LEU A 306 -12.82 20.30 8.68
CA LEU A 306 -14.15 19.73 8.74
C LEU A 306 -15.04 20.17 7.57
N SER A 307 -14.95 21.43 7.13
CA SER A 307 -15.70 21.89 5.96
C SER A 307 -15.23 21.19 4.69
N LEU A 308 -13.91 21.03 4.50
CA LEU A 308 -13.36 20.31 3.35
C LEU A 308 -13.82 18.85 3.34
N LEU A 309 -13.70 18.16 4.46
CA LEU A 309 -14.20 16.78 4.59
C LEU A 309 -15.70 16.68 4.31
N SER A 310 -16.49 17.64 4.81
CA SER A 310 -17.94 17.67 4.58
C SER A 310 -18.27 17.88 3.10
N VAL A 311 -17.56 18.76 2.39
CA VAL A 311 -17.76 18.99 0.96
C VAL A 311 -17.33 17.77 0.14
N ILE A 312 -16.24 17.10 0.50
CA ILE A 312 -15.79 15.85 -0.12
C ILE A 312 -16.90 14.78 0.01
N VAL A 313 -17.39 14.54 1.22
CA VAL A 313 -18.44 13.53 1.48
C VAL A 313 -19.75 13.91 0.78
N ALA A 314 -20.17 15.18 0.86
CA ALA A 314 -21.37 15.65 0.20
C ALA A 314 -21.28 15.51 -1.33
N SER A 315 -20.10 15.76 -1.91
CA SER A 315 -19.86 15.59 -3.36
C SER A 315 -20.00 14.12 -3.77
N GLY A 316 -19.40 13.19 -3.03
CA GLY A 316 -19.55 11.74 -3.30
C GLY A 316 -21.00 11.26 -3.14
N VAL A 317 -21.68 11.63 -2.04
CA VAL A 317 -23.10 11.30 -1.85
C VAL A 317 -23.97 11.85 -2.98
N TYR A 318 -23.71 13.09 -3.40
CA TYR A 318 -24.44 13.71 -4.51
C TYR A 318 -24.18 12.98 -5.83
N LEU A 319 -22.95 12.56 -6.09
CA LEU A 319 -22.56 11.80 -7.29
C LEU A 319 -23.25 10.44 -7.36
N VAL A 320 -23.41 9.75 -6.22
CA VAL A 320 -24.13 8.47 -6.13
C VAL A 320 -25.62 8.62 -6.49
N VAL A 321 -26.22 9.77 -6.18
CA VAL A 321 -27.62 10.07 -6.53
C VAL A 321 -27.72 10.57 -7.97
N THR A 322 -26.80 11.44 -8.39
CA THR A 322 -26.80 12.15 -9.67
C THR A 322 -25.51 11.91 -10.43
N GLN A 323 -25.43 10.77 -11.13
CA GLN A 323 -24.21 10.31 -11.79
C GLN A 323 -23.73 11.22 -12.93
N ALA A 324 -24.65 11.97 -13.53
CA ALA A 324 -24.34 12.96 -14.56
C ALA A 324 -23.54 14.18 -14.03
N ALA A 325 -23.45 14.36 -12.71
CA ALA A 325 -22.81 15.53 -12.10
C ALA A 325 -21.28 15.40 -12.01
N THR A 326 -20.62 15.15 -13.15
CA THR A 326 -19.19 14.82 -13.24
C THR A 326 -18.25 15.87 -12.63
N VAL A 327 -18.68 17.13 -12.56
CA VAL A 327 -17.93 18.22 -11.91
C VAL A 327 -17.66 17.89 -10.43
N PHE A 328 -18.62 17.30 -9.72
CA PHE A 328 -18.47 16.97 -8.31
C PHE A 328 -17.41 15.88 -8.08
N PHE A 329 -17.24 14.97 -9.04
CA PHE A 329 -16.16 13.99 -9.00
C PHE A 329 -14.79 14.68 -9.00
N TYR A 330 -14.52 15.55 -9.98
CA TYR A 330 -13.23 16.24 -10.07
C TYR A 330 -12.98 17.21 -8.91
N VAL A 331 -14.02 17.89 -8.43
CA VAL A 331 -13.95 18.71 -7.22
C VAL A 331 -13.57 17.84 -6.03
N MET A 332 -14.23 16.70 -5.83
CA MET A 332 -13.92 15.76 -4.76
C MET A 332 -12.47 15.28 -4.82
N VAL A 333 -11.96 14.90 -6.00
CA VAL A 333 -10.55 14.50 -6.19
C VAL A 333 -9.60 15.63 -5.82
N GLY A 334 -9.84 16.84 -6.33
CA GLY A 334 -9.00 18.01 -6.03
C GLY A 334 -8.98 18.35 -4.55
N LEU A 335 -10.14 18.31 -3.90
CA LEU A 335 -10.26 18.55 -2.46
C LEU A 335 -9.61 17.44 -1.64
N ALA A 336 -9.64 16.18 -2.08
CA ALA A 336 -8.96 15.08 -1.39
C ALA A 336 -7.44 15.30 -1.34
N PHE A 337 -6.82 15.74 -2.45
CA PHE A 337 -5.42 16.12 -2.46
C PHE A 337 -5.11 17.25 -1.47
N VAL A 338 -5.92 18.32 -1.47
CA VAL A 338 -5.75 19.44 -0.53
C VAL A 338 -5.94 18.99 0.92
N PHE A 339 -6.96 18.17 1.18
CA PHE A 339 -7.27 17.67 2.51
C PHE A 339 -6.12 16.84 3.09
N GLY A 340 -5.49 15.97 2.29
CA GLY A 340 -4.32 15.20 2.73
C GLY A 340 -3.13 16.08 3.15
N LEU A 341 -2.90 17.20 2.45
CA LEU A 341 -1.87 18.18 2.85
C LEU A 341 -2.21 18.78 4.22
N LEU A 342 -3.43 19.30 4.36
CA LEU A 342 -3.88 19.98 5.58
C LEU A 342 -4.01 19.04 6.79
N LEU A 343 -4.27 17.76 6.55
CA LEU A 343 -4.34 16.74 7.59
C LEU A 343 -2.99 16.51 8.28
N VAL A 344 -1.88 16.54 7.54
CA VAL A 344 -0.54 16.15 8.06
C VAL A 344 0.33 17.36 8.44
N ILE A 345 0.10 18.54 7.86
CA ILE A 345 0.77 19.81 8.21
C ILE A 345 0.77 20.13 9.73
N PRO A 346 -0.30 19.93 10.51
CA PRO A 346 -0.30 20.22 11.94
C PRO A 346 0.38 19.17 12.82
N ILE A 347 0.77 18.02 12.28
CA ILE A 347 1.36 16.93 13.08
C ILE A 347 2.88 17.13 13.21
N GLY A 348 3.46 16.89 14.38
CA GLY A 348 4.91 17.06 14.61
C GLY A 348 5.76 15.93 14.00
N ALA A 349 7.01 16.21 13.65
CA ALA A 349 7.96 15.23 13.10
C ALA A 349 8.15 14.01 14.02
N ALA A 350 8.07 14.22 15.34
CA ALA A 350 8.17 13.15 16.34
C ALA A 350 7.02 12.13 16.24
N ASP A 351 5.84 12.53 15.76
CA ASP A 351 4.68 11.66 15.57
C ASP A 351 4.58 11.08 14.16
N MET A 352 5.47 11.46 13.23
CA MET A 352 5.42 11.02 11.84
C MET A 352 5.44 9.51 11.66
N PRO A 353 6.16 8.69 12.47
CA PRO A 353 6.09 7.24 12.33
C PRO A 353 4.65 6.70 12.50
N VAL A 354 3.87 7.27 13.43
CA VAL A 354 2.46 6.90 13.61
C VAL A 354 1.63 7.37 12.42
N VAL A 355 1.84 8.60 11.96
CA VAL A 355 1.14 9.15 10.78
C VAL A 355 1.39 8.29 9.55
N ILE A 356 2.62 7.83 9.32
CA ILE A 356 2.96 6.97 8.19
C ILE A 356 2.24 5.63 8.31
N ALA A 357 2.16 5.02 9.51
CA ALA A 357 1.39 3.79 9.70
C ALA A 357 -0.11 3.98 9.42
N LEU A 358 -0.67 5.13 9.80
CA LEU A 358 -2.08 5.48 9.52
C LEU A 358 -2.33 5.74 8.04
N LEU A 359 -1.44 6.47 7.39
CA LEU A 359 -1.53 6.67 5.95
C LEU A 359 -1.37 5.33 5.22
N ASN A 360 -0.51 4.42 5.69
CA ASN A 360 -0.42 3.06 5.15
C ASN A 360 -1.73 2.29 5.31
N SER A 361 -2.41 2.45 6.44
CA SER A 361 -3.77 1.91 6.61
C SER A 361 -4.74 2.44 5.55
N TYR A 362 -4.70 3.74 5.30
CA TYR A 362 -5.54 4.38 4.29
C TYR A 362 -5.20 3.89 2.87
N GLY A 363 -3.91 3.72 2.55
CA GLY A 363 -3.45 3.10 1.31
C GLY A 363 -4.05 1.70 1.11
N GLY A 364 -3.94 0.82 2.11
CA GLY A 364 -4.54 -0.51 2.06
C GLY A 364 -6.07 -0.50 1.90
N LEU A 365 -6.76 0.41 2.60
CA LEU A 365 -8.22 0.58 2.43
C LEU A 365 -8.59 1.09 1.03
N ALA A 366 -7.80 1.99 0.44
CA ALA A 366 -7.98 2.44 -0.93
C ALA A 366 -7.76 1.28 -1.93
N ASP A 367 -6.74 0.43 -1.72
CA ASP A 367 -6.52 -0.76 -2.54
C ASP A 367 -7.65 -1.79 -2.42
N ALA A 368 -8.22 -1.95 -1.22
CA ALA A 368 -9.38 -2.81 -1.02
C ALA A 368 -10.59 -2.29 -1.80
N ALA A 369 -10.81 -0.97 -1.77
CA ALA A 369 -11.87 -0.30 -2.52
C ALA A 369 -11.65 -0.42 -4.05
N MET A 370 -10.42 -0.24 -4.53
CA MET A 370 -10.04 -0.55 -5.91
C MET A 370 -10.37 -2.01 -6.26
N GLY A 371 -10.11 -2.94 -5.34
CA GLY A 371 -10.49 -4.34 -5.49
C GLY A 371 -11.99 -4.54 -5.69
N PHE A 372 -12.84 -3.75 -5.01
CA PHE A 372 -14.29 -3.75 -5.26
C PHE A 372 -14.66 -3.10 -6.60
N VAL A 373 -13.95 -2.04 -7.01
CA VAL A 373 -14.19 -1.36 -8.30
C VAL A 373 -13.86 -2.28 -9.48
N LEU A 374 -12.70 -2.94 -9.43
CA LEU A 374 -12.22 -3.86 -10.47
C LEU A 374 -12.73 -5.30 -10.32
N MET A 375 -13.55 -5.58 -9.29
CA MET A 375 -14.01 -6.92 -8.94
C MET A 375 -12.86 -7.93 -8.77
N ASN A 376 -11.76 -7.47 -8.18
CA ASN A 376 -10.52 -8.19 -8.06
C ASN A 376 -10.24 -8.66 -6.64
N LYS A 377 -10.40 -9.97 -6.42
CA LYS A 377 -10.31 -10.61 -5.11
C LYS A 377 -8.93 -10.49 -4.45
N ILE A 378 -7.82 -10.49 -5.21
CA ILE A 378 -6.49 -10.34 -4.59
C ILE A 378 -6.33 -8.97 -3.94
N GLN A 379 -6.80 -7.91 -4.59
CA GLN A 379 -6.70 -6.53 -4.09
C GLN A 379 -7.58 -6.33 -2.86
N ILE A 380 -8.78 -6.93 -2.83
CA ILE A 380 -9.63 -6.94 -1.62
C ILE A 380 -8.91 -7.61 -0.45
N ILE A 381 -8.29 -8.78 -0.68
CA ILE A 381 -7.56 -9.52 0.37
C ILE A 381 -6.39 -8.70 0.89
N THR A 382 -5.49 -8.28 0.00
CA THR A 382 -4.25 -7.59 0.38
C THR A 382 -4.53 -6.22 0.94
N GLY A 383 -5.47 -5.47 0.36
CA GLY A 383 -5.84 -4.13 0.82
C GLY A 383 -6.51 -4.17 2.20
N SER A 384 -7.43 -5.11 2.45
CA SER A 384 -8.03 -5.26 3.78
C SER A 384 -7.00 -5.66 4.84
N LEU A 385 -6.13 -6.62 4.49
CA LEU A 385 -5.08 -7.08 5.37
C LEU A 385 -4.06 -5.96 5.66
N ASP A 386 -3.67 -5.15 4.67
CA ASP A 386 -2.75 -4.02 4.85
C ASP A 386 -3.42 -2.87 5.62
N GLY A 387 -4.66 -2.54 5.27
CA GLY A 387 -5.46 -1.51 5.90
C GLY A 387 -5.62 -1.75 7.41
N THR A 388 -6.03 -2.96 7.79
CA THR A 388 -6.12 -3.34 9.20
C THR A 388 -4.75 -3.39 9.89
N SER A 389 -3.73 -3.89 9.18
CA SER A 389 -2.36 -3.97 9.70
C SER A 389 -1.77 -2.60 10.03
N GLY A 390 -1.89 -1.63 9.12
CA GLY A 390 -1.40 -0.26 9.29
C GLY A 390 -2.08 0.45 10.46
N PHE A 391 -3.40 0.28 10.60
CA PHE A 391 -4.15 0.90 11.69
C PHE A 391 -3.71 0.37 13.06
N LEU A 392 -3.59 -0.95 13.17
CA LEU A 392 -3.14 -1.58 14.41
C LEU A 392 -1.69 -1.25 14.74
N LEU A 393 -0.82 -1.22 13.72
CA LEU A 393 0.56 -0.81 13.89
C LEU A 393 0.66 0.62 14.43
N ALA A 394 -0.15 1.55 13.90
CA ALA A 394 -0.20 2.92 14.42
C ALA A 394 -0.57 2.96 15.91
N LEU A 395 -1.57 2.18 16.34
CA LEU A 395 -1.96 2.08 17.74
C LEU A 395 -0.86 1.47 18.62
N LEU A 396 -0.20 0.41 18.15
CA LEU A 396 0.91 -0.22 18.85
C LEU A 396 2.12 0.71 18.96
N MET A 397 2.41 1.51 17.94
CA MET A 397 3.47 2.52 17.95
C MET A 397 3.17 3.65 18.92
N CYS A 398 1.93 4.17 18.97
CA CYS A 398 1.50 5.13 19.99
C CYS A 398 1.77 4.62 21.40
N ARG A 399 1.37 3.36 21.68
CA ARG A 399 1.62 2.72 22.98
C ARG A 399 3.11 2.57 23.28
N ALA A 400 3.90 2.10 22.31
CA ALA A 400 5.34 1.94 22.46
C ALA A 400 6.07 3.26 22.71
N MET A 401 5.54 4.37 22.19
CA MET A 401 6.07 5.73 22.37
C MET A 401 5.48 6.46 23.58
N ASN A 402 4.62 5.80 24.37
CA ASN A 402 3.87 6.39 25.48
C ASN A 402 3.11 7.68 25.10
N ARG A 403 2.51 7.70 23.91
CA ARG A 403 1.68 8.80 23.39
C ARG A 403 0.24 8.35 23.25
N SER A 404 -0.70 9.25 23.57
CA SER A 404 -2.14 9.01 23.35
C SER A 404 -2.44 8.91 21.86
N ALA A 405 -3.01 7.80 21.43
CA ALA A 405 -3.44 7.62 20.04
C ALA A 405 -4.45 8.70 19.61
N VAL A 406 -5.33 9.14 20.52
CA VAL A 406 -6.29 10.23 20.26
C VAL A 406 -5.56 11.53 19.98
N ASN A 407 -4.51 11.85 20.74
CA ASN A 407 -3.76 13.08 20.56
C ASN A 407 -2.96 13.09 19.24
N VAL A 408 -2.51 11.92 18.77
CA VAL A 408 -1.81 11.83 17.48
C VAL A 408 -2.78 11.83 16.29
N LEU A 409 -3.90 11.12 16.42
CA LEU A 409 -4.94 11.00 15.38
C LEU A 409 -5.77 12.27 15.21
N PHE A 410 -6.11 12.90 16.34
CA PHE A 410 -7.08 14.00 16.41
C PHE A 410 -6.51 15.27 17.04
N GLY A 411 -5.25 15.31 17.49
CA GLY A 411 -4.65 16.53 18.05
C GLY A 411 -4.55 17.68 17.04
N ALA A 412 -4.61 17.37 15.74
CA ALA A 412 -4.76 18.32 14.65
C ALA A 412 -6.18 18.91 14.53
N PHE A 413 -7.20 18.22 15.06
CA PHE A 413 -8.62 18.62 15.07
C PHE A 413 -9.02 19.32 16.38
N GLY A 414 -8.03 19.87 17.10
CA GLY A 414 -8.21 20.49 18.40
C GLY A 414 -7.61 19.60 19.48
N ARG A 415 -6.81 20.21 20.36
CA ARG A 415 -6.46 19.59 21.63
C ARG A 415 -7.76 19.24 22.34
N VAL A 416 -8.04 17.95 22.52
CA VAL A 416 -9.07 17.51 23.45
C VAL A 416 -8.52 17.84 24.83
N SER A 417 -9.03 18.94 25.39
CA SER A 417 -8.72 19.50 26.71
C SER A 417 -7.24 19.77 26.99
N ASP A 418 -6.97 20.97 27.49
CA ASP A 418 -5.86 21.12 28.44
C ASP A 418 -6.23 20.26 29.67
N GLU A 419 -5.96 18.95 29.62
CA GLU A 419 -5.61 18.27 30.85
C GLU A 419 -4.40 19.04 31.35
N ALA A 420 -4.61 19.81 32.41
CA ALA A 420 -3.55 20.45 33.14
C ALA A 420 -2.52 19.37 33.40
N VAL A 421 -1.44 19.37 32.61
CA VAL A 421 -0.25 18.60 32.90
C VAL A 421 0.10 19.08 34.29
N ALA A 422 -0.14 18.22 35.29
CA ALA A 422 0.30 18.46 36.65
C ALA A 422 1.73 18.94 36.50
N ALA A 423 1.99 20.20 36.93
CA ALA A 423 3.28 20.84 36.72
C ALA A 423 4.34 19.79 37.04
N ALA A 424 5.12 19.40 36.02
CA ALA A 424 6.14 18.38 36.20
C ALA A 424 6.92 18.82 37.44
N ALA A 425 6.94 17.95 38.47
CA ALA A 425 7.59 18.29 39.73
C ALA A 425 8.97 18.85 39.35
N GLU A 426 9.20 20.11 39.74
CA GLU A 426 10.45 20.80 39.42
C GLU A 426 11.59 19.85 39.80
N ALA A 427 12.50 19.57 38.86
CA ALA A 427 13.54 18.58 39.08
C ALA A 427 14.36 19.01 40.31
N LYS A 428 14.11 18.39 41.46
CA LYS A 428 14.78 18.71 42.71
C LYS A 428 16.14 18.00 42.72
N GLY A 429 17.18 18.74 42.40
CA GLY A 429 18.56 18.26 42.46
C GLY A 429 19.50 19.13 41.63
N THR A 430 20.77 19.17 42.00
CA THR A 430 21.81 19.79 41.17
C THR A 430 22.27 18.80 40.11
N VAL A 431 22.30 19.22 38.84
CA VAL A 431 22.93 18.43 37.78
C VAL A 431 24.43 18.40 38.05
N ARG A 432 24.99 17.21 38.28
CA ARG A 432 26.45 17.02 38.30
C ARG A 432 26.91 16.67 36.89
N SER A 433 27.59 17.60 36.23
CA SER A 433 28.36 17.32 35.02
C SER A 433 29.64 16.58 35.41
N ILE A 434 29.99 15.53 34.67
CA ILE A 434 31.28 14.84 34.79
C ILE A 434 32.08 15.00 33.51
N ALA A 435 33.40 15.02 33.62
CA ALA A 435 34.30 15.02 32.47
C ALA A 435 34.41 13.61 31.85
N PRO A 436 34.78 13.48 30.56
CA PRO A 436 35.02 12.17 29.93
C PRO A 436 36.01 11.30 30.71
N GLU A 437 37.02 11.92 31.32
CA GLU A 437 38.05 11.26 32.14
C GLU A 437 37.48 10.73 33.45
N GLU A 438 36.55 11.45 34.09
CA GLU A 438 35.86 11.03 35.33
C GLU A 438 34.83 9.92 35.08
N THR A 439 34.43 9.72 33.82
CA THR A 439 33.54 8.62 33.41
C THR A 439 34.33 7.34 33.13
N ALA A 440 35.62 7.48 32.79
CA ALA A 440 36.49 6.36 32.42
C ALA A 440 37.17 5.70 33.63
N VAL A 441 37.13 6.35 34.80
CA VAL A 441 37.54 5.82 36.12
C VAL A 441 36.38 5.07 36.75
#